data_AF-A0AAJ0A275-F1
#
_entry.id   AF-A0AAJ0A275-F1
#
_cell.length_a   1.000
_cell.length_b   1.000
_cell.length_c   1.000
_cell.angle_alpha   90.00
_cell.angle_beta   90.00
_cell.angle_gamma   90.00
#
_symmetry.space_group_name_H-M   'P 1'
#
loop_
_entity.id
_entity.type
_entity.pdbx_description
1 polymer ?
#
loop_
_entity_poly.entity_id
_entity_poly.type
_entity_poly.pdbx_seq_one_letter_code
_entity_poly.pdbx_strand_id
1 'polypeptide(L)'
;MWIRSVSEDSQPQQHTSAQYKFCEKHFPIASEAIEAATEDWLEDIKQQHRNGYKEVFLAHAKLYLVANQFKIVELKRLCLHKLRQSLLHAPGTDEMLRATAVTIQHVYSNTTSRDDDLRKLLLQFCLTDMEWMMRDKDLEPVLESVPGFAIDLFREIPHDYWRELRDGGPA
;
A
#
# COMPACT_ATOMS: atom_id res chain seq x y z
N MET A 1 17.91 7.87 -14.16
CA MET A 1 16.45 7.96 -13.93
C MET A 1 15.86 6.66 -13.33
N TRP A 2 15.40 6.63 -12.06
CA TRP A 2 14.99 5.37 -11.38
C TRP A 2 13.61 4.82 -11.79
N ILE A 3 12.60 5.69 -11.99
CA ILE A 3 11.30 5.27 -12.55
C ILE A 3 11.48 4.64 -13.93
N ARG A 4 12.39 5.21 -14.72
CA ARG A 4 12.76 4.65 -16.03
C ARG A 4 13.57 3.37 -15.91
N SER A 5 14.46 3.22 -14.92
CA SER A 5 15.15 1.94 -14.70
C SER A 5 14.23 0.83 -14.17
N VAL A 6 13.18 1.18 -13.42
CA VAL A 6 12.15 0.22 -12.95
C VAL A 6 11.16 -0.14 -14.07
N SER A 7 10.84 0.83 -14.93
CA SER A 7 10.00 0.62 -16.12
C SER A 7 10.74 -0.12 -17.25
N GLU A 8 12.08 0.02 -17.34
CA GLU A 8 12.93 -0.66 -18.33
C GLU A 8 13.30 -2.11 -17.95
N ASP A 9 13.07 -2.52 -16.69
CA ASP A 9 13.34 -3.89 -16.20
C ASP A 9 12.29 -4.88 -16.77
N SER A 10 12.54 -5.36 -17.98
CA SER A 10 11.63 -6.19 -18.79
C SER A 10 11.67 -7.68 -18.42
N GLN A 11 11.91 -8.04 -17.15
CA GLN A 11 11.82 -9.44 -16.72
C GLN A 11 10.45 -9.72 -16.08
N PRO A 12 9.68 -10.71 -16.57
CA PRO A 12 8.36 -11.07 -16.03
C PRO A 12 8.46 -11.91 -14.75
N GLN A 13 9.42 -11.61 -13.88
CA GLN A 13 9.69 -12.40 -12.69
C GLN A 13 9.50 -11.54 -11.45
N GLN A 14 8.29 -11.64 -10.88
CA GLN A 14 7.95 -11.24 -9.51
C GLN A 14 8.44 -9.83 -9.12
N HIS A 15 7.56 -8.84 -9.28
CA HIS A 15 7.74 -7.43 -8.88
C HIS A 15 8.07 -7.19 -7.38
N THR A 16 8.37 -8.23 -6.61
CA THR A 16 8.56 -8.21 -5.16
C THR A 16 9.84 -7.52 -4.67
N SER A 17 10.83 -7.19 -5.53
CA SER A 17 12.13 -6.67 -5.07
C SER A 17 12.38 -5.16 -5.29
N ALA A 18 11.81 -4.55 -6.33
CA ALA A 18 12.01 -3.14 -6.64
C ALA A 18 11.05 -2.22 -5.85
N GLN A 19 9.80 -2.64 -5.72
CA GLN A 19 8.74 -1.96 -4.95
C GLN A 19 9.10 -1.86 -3.46
N TYR A 20 9.72 -2.92 -2.92
CA TYR A 20 10.21 -3.00 -1.54
C TYR A 20 11.34 -1.99 -1.25
N LYS A 21 12.36 -1.92 -2.12
CA LYS A 21 13.50 -1.01 -1.95
C LYS A 21 13.11 0.46 -2.05
N PHE A 22 12.11 0.79 -2.87
CA PHE A 22 11.58 2.15 -2.92
C PHE A 22 10.82 2.53 -1.64
N CYS A 23 9.95 1.65 -1.14
CA CYS A 23 9.26 1.82 0.14
C CYS A 23 10.24 2.12 1.28
N GLU A 24 11.28 1.29 1.40
CA GLU A 24 12.26 1.40 2.48
C GLU A 24 13.06 2.70 2.41
N LYS A 25 13.44 3.14 1.20
CA LYS A 25 14.30 4.30 0.98
C LYS A 25 13.58 5.65 1.10
N HIS A 26 12.35 5.75 0.60
CA HIS A 26 11.64 7.03 0.48
C HIS A 26 10.50 7.20 1.48
N PHE A 27 10.02 6.10 2.07
CA PHE A 27 9.00 6.14 3.12
C PHE A 27 9.46 5.30 4.32
N PRO A 28 10.51 5.74 5.05
CA PRO A 28 10.98 5.03 6.24
C PRO A 28 9.90 5.09 7.32
N ILE A 29 9.11 4.02 7.42
CA ILE A 29 8.12 3.85 8.48
C ILE A 29 8.82 3.13 9.64
N ALA A 30 8.97 3.82 10.76
CA ALA A 30 9.62 3.33 11.98
C ALA A 30 9.14 1.92 12.35
N SER A 31 9.97 0.93 12.05
CA SER A 31 9.71 -0.49 12.29
C SER A 31 10.76 -0.98 13.28
N GLU A 32 10.58 -0.59 14.54
CA GLU A 32 11.37 -1.17 15.63
C GLU A 32 10.53 -2.26 16.29
N ALA A 33 11.10 -3.48 16.25
CA ALA A 33 10.58 -4.75 16.72
C ALA A 33 9.56 -5.45 15.80
N ILE A 34 9.71 -6.78 15.67
CA ILE A 34 8.90 -7.75 14.92
C ILE A 34 9.47 -8.10 13.52
N GLU A 35 10.69 -8.63 13.47
CA GLU A 35 11.24 -9.29 12.26
C GLU A 35 11.05 -10.83 12.29
N ALA A 36 11.02 -11.44 13.48
CA ALA A 36 10.88 -12.90 13.60
C ALA A 36 9.45 -13.43 13.38
N ALA A 37 8.42 -12.60 13.60
CA ALA A 37 7.02 -13.01 13.35
C ALA A 37 6.61 -12.85 11.88
N THR A 38 7.50 -12.31 11.04
CA THR A 38 7.22 -11.97 9.65
C THR A 38 7.28 -13.21 8.75
N GLU A 39 8.21 -14.14 9.00
CA GLU A 39 8.42 -15.30 8.13
C GLU A 39 7.34 -16.38 8.28
N ASP A 40 6.97 -16.74 9.52
CA ASP A 40 5.82 -17.63 9.81
C ASP A 40 4.51 -17.05 9.25
N TRP A 41 4.33 -15.74 9.40
CA TRP A 41 3.15 -15.05 8.91
C TRP A 41 3.09 -14.96 7.37
N LEU A 42 4.24 -14.86 6.70
CA LEU A 42 4.32 -14.87 5.24
C LEU A 42 3.95 -16.24 4.66
N GLU A 43 4.36 -17.32 5.32
CA GLU A 43 3.93 -18.67 4.96
C GLU A 43 2.43 -18.86 5.22
N ASP A 44 1.89 -18.30 6.30
CA ASP A 44 0.45 -18.26 6.54
C ASP A 44 -0.31 -17.48 5.47
N ILE A 45 0.21 -16.34 4.99
CA ILE A 45 -0.37 -15.57 3.88
C ILE A 45 -0.39 -16.39 2.60
N LYS A 46 0.73 -17.06 2.30
CA LYS A 46 0.82 -17.96 1.14
C LYS A 46 -0.22 -19.07 1.21
N GLN A 47 -0.53 -19.56 2.41
CA GLN A 47 -1.60 -20.54 2.64
C GLN A 47 -3.01 -19.91 2.63
N GLN A 48 -3.14 -18.65 3.07
CA GLN A 48 -4.38 -17.86 3.07
C GLN A 48 -4.78 -17.34 1.69
N HIS A 49 -3.96 -17.54 0.64
CA HIS A 49 -4.44 -17.49 -0.75
C HIS A 49 -5.72 -18.31 -0.97
N ARG A 50 -6.00 -19.33 -0.15
CA ARG A 50 -7.27 -20.06 -0.18
C ARG A 50 -8.50 -19.19 0.11
N ASN A 51 -8.35 -18.12 0.89
CA ASN A 51 -9.42 -17.22 1.30
C ASN A 51 -9.53 -15.96 0.43
N GLY A 52 -8.53 -15.65 -0.40
CA GLY A 52 -8.47 -14.45 -1.25
C GLY A 52 -7.80 -13.23 -0.60
N TYR A 53 -7.09 -12.42 -1.39
CA TYR A 53 -6.38 -11.22 -0.91
C TYR A 53 -7.31 -10.19 -0.25
N LYS A 54 -8.50 -10.03 -0.81
CA LYS A 54 -9.51 -9.08 -0.37
C LYS A 54 -9.94 -9.36 1.06
N GLU A 55 -10.19 -10.61 1.39
CA GLU A 55 -10.65 -11.06 2.69
C GLU A 55 -9.60 -10.77 3.76
N VAL A 56 -8.33 -11.04 3.45
CA VAL A 56 -7.19 -10.76 4.34
C VAL A 56 -7.03 -9.26 4.59
N PHE A 57 -7.01 -8.44 3.53
CA PHE A 57 -6.82 -7.00 3.68
C PHE A 57 -7.97 -6.36 4.44
N LEU A 58 -9.21 -6.75 4.13
CA LEU A 58 -10.40 -6.25 4.83
C LEU A 58 -10.43 -6.71 6.29
N ALA A 59 -9.97 -7.94 6.62
CA ALA A 59 -9.91 -8.39 8.00
C ALA A 59 -8.96 -7.50 8.82
N HIS A 60 -7.77 -7.21 8.30
CA HIS A 60 -6.81 -6.31 8.96
C HIS A 60 -7.33 -4.87 9.07
N ALA A 61 -7.94 -4.34 8.01
CA ALA A 61 -8.52 -3.00 8.02
C ALA A 61 -9.67 -2.88 9.04
N LYS A 62 -10.62 -3.84 9.05
CA LYS A 62 -11.73 -3.85 10.02
C LYS A 62 -11.25 -3.96 11.45
N LEU A 63 -10.28 -4.84 11.71
CA LEU A 63 -9.73 -5.01 13.05
C LEU A 63 -8.95 -3.77 13.50
N TYR A 64 -8.24 -3.10 12.59
CA TYR A 64 -7.64 -1.80 12.86
C TYR A 64 -8.69 -0.76 13.27
N LEU A 65 -9.81 -0.66 12.54
CA LEU A 65 -10.86 0.31 12.84
C LEU A 65 -11.48 0.08 14.22
N VAL A 66 -11.73 -1.19 14.57
CA VAL A 66 -12.18 -1.58 15.91
C VAL A 66 -11.13 -1.21 16.95
N ALA A 67 -9.86 -1.57 16.74
CA ALA A 67 -8.78 -1.23 17.67
C ALA A 67 -8.63 0.28 17.87
N ASN A 68 -8.79 1.08 16.81
CA ASN A 68 -8.76 2.53 16.87
C ASN A 68 -9.96 3.09 17.65
N GLN A 69 -11.16 2.56 17.42
CA GLN A 69 -12.39 2.95 18.14
C GLN A 69 -12.25 2.70 19.64
N PHE A 70 -11.69 1.55 20.05
CA PHE A 70 -11.49 1.19 21.45
C PHE A 70 -10.13 1.63 22.02
N LYS A 71 -9.33 2.39 21.26
CA LYS A 71 -8.00 2.89 21.65
C LYS A 71 -7.03 1.79 22.11
N ILE A 72 -7.13 0.60 21.50
CA ILE A 72 -6.23 -0.54 21.74
C ILE A 72 -4.98 -0.36 20.88
N VAL A 73 -4.00 0.38 21.39
CA VAL A 73 -2.80 0.82 20.63
C VAL A 73 -2.02 -0.36 20.05
N GLU A 74 -1.75 -1.40 20.84
CA GLU A 74 -0.95 -2.53 20.38
C GLU A 74 -1.64 -3.32 19.25
N LEU A 75 -2.96 -3.49 19.36
CA LEU A 75 -3.74 -4.16 18.31
C LEU A 75 -3.79 -3.31 17.03
N LYS A 76 -3.92 -1.99 17.17
CA LYS A 76 -3.85 -1.05 16.04
C LYS A 76 -2.51 -1.19 15.30
N ARG A 77 -1.39 -1.18 16.04
CA ARG A 77 -0.03 -1.34 15.47
C ARG A 77 0.15 -2.70 14.80
N LEU A 78 -0.32 -3.77 15.44
CA LEU A 78 -0.24 -5.12 14.88
C LEU A 78 -1.03 -5.26 13.56
N CYS A 79 -2.23 -4.67 13.49
CA CYS A 79 -3.04 -4.68 12.26
C CYS A 79 -2.36 -3.95 11.11
N LEU A 80 -1.78 -2.76 11.39
CA LEU A 80 -1.00 -2.02 10.39
C LEU A 80 0.20 -2.82 9.90
N HIS A 81 0.96 -3.41 10.83
CA HIS A 81 2.14 -4.20 10.48
C HIS A 81 1.76 -5.39 9.59
N LYS A 82 0.74 -6.16 9.97
CA LYS A 82 0.28 -7.30 9.18
C LYS A 82 -0.24 -6.88 7.80
N LEU A 83 -1.03 -5.81 7.73
CA LEU A 83 -1.49 -5.32 6.43
C LEU A 83 -0.32 -4.86 5.55
N ARG A 84 0.65 -4.14 6.12
CA ARG A 84 1.86 -3.70 5.42
C ARG A 84 2.61 -4.89 4.83
N GLN A 85 2.88 -5.90 5.65
CA GLN A 85 3.54 -7.12 5.18
C GLN A 85 2.72 -7.80 4.08
N SER A 86 1.38 -7.72 4.14
CA SER A 86 0.51 -8.33 3.11
C SER A 86 0.64 -7.61 1.79
N LEU A 87 0.66 -6.29 1.82
CA LEU A 87 0.80 -5.45 0.65
C LEU A 87 2.18 -5.61 0.01
N LEU A 88 3.25 -5.68 0.82
CA LEU A 88 4.63 -5.78 0.34
C LEU A 88 4.97 -7.15 -0.27
N HIS A 89 4.33 -8.21 0.22
CA HIS A 89 4.64 -9.58 -0.21
C HIS A 89 3.57 -10.19 -1.11
N ALA A 90 2.47 -9.49 -1.37
CA ALA A 90 1.52 -9.90 -2.39
C ALA A 90 2.16 -9.79 -3.78
N PRO A 91 1.90 -10.76 -4.68
CA PRO A 91 2.28 -10.65 -6.07
C PRO A 91 1.48 -9.51 -6.71
N GLY A 92 2.11 -8.75 -7.61
CA GLY A 92 1.48 -7.66 -8.37
C GLY A 92 0.47 -8.15 -9.41
N THR A 93 -0.56 -8.88 -8.98
CA THR A 93 -1.64 -9.42 -9.81
C THR A 93 -2.87 -8.52 -9.76
N ASP A 94 -3.72 -8.59 -10.77
CA ASP A 94 -4.99 -7.85 -10.80
C ASP A 94 -5.91 -8.19 -9.61
N GLU A 95 -5.80 -9.42 -9.07
CA GLU A 95 -6.52 -9.81 -7.85
C GLU A 95 -6.08 -8.97 -6.64
N MET A 96 -4.78 -8.78 -6.48
CA MET A 96 -4.21 -7.93 -5.44
C MET A 96 -4.69 -6.49 -5.62
N LEU A 97 -4.67 -5.98 -6.85
CA LEU A 97 -5.09 -4.62 -7.16
C LEU A 97 -6.57 -4.39 -6.79
N ARG A 98 -7.46 -5.31 -7.16
CA ARG A 98 -8.86 -5.31 -6.71
C ARG A 98 -9.01 -5.36 -5.21
N ALA A 99 -8.24 -6.21 -4.52
CA ALA A 99 -8.26 -6.30 -3.08
C ALA A 99 -7.86 -4.97 -2.42
N THR A 100 -6.83 -4.31 -2.95
CA THR A 100 -6.37 -3.00 -2.50
C THR A 100 -7.41 -1.92 -2.75
N ALA A 101 -7.99 -1.86 -3.95
CA ALA A 101 -9.07 -0.93 -4.32
C ALA A 101 -10.26 -1.02 -3.35
N VAL A 102 -10.76 -2.23 -3.09
CA VAL A 102 -11.86 -2.46 -2.14
C VAL A 102 -11.47 -2.05 -0.72
N THR A 103 -10.22 -2.29 -0.33
CA THR A 103 -9.71 -1.91 1.00
C THR A 103 -9.65 -0.39 1.15
N ILE A 104 -9.19 0.34 0.13
CA ILE A 104 -9.18 1.82 0.10
C ILE A 104 -10.60 2.36 0.28
N GLN A 105 -11.56 1.87 -0.50
CA GLN A 105 -12.97 2.29 -0.38
C GLN A 105 -13.50 2.07 1.04
N HIS A 106 -13.23 0.91 1.62
CA HIS A 106 -13.66 0.59 2.97
C HIS A 106 -13.03 1.52 4.02
N VAL A 107 -11.71 1.73 3.96
CA VAL A 107 -10.98 2.57 4.92
C VAL A 107 -11.45 4.00 4.84
N TYR A 108 -11.53 4.59 3.65
CA TYR A 108 -11.94 5.98 3.48
C TYR A 108 -13.39 6.23 3.90
N SER A 109 -14.27 5.23 3.78
CA SER A 109 -15.66 5.32 4.26
C SER A 109 -15.78 5.27 5.79
N ASN A 110 -14.78 4.74 6.49
CA ASN A 110 -14.83 4.50 7.95
C ASN A 110 -13.82 5.32 8.75
N THR A 111 -13.08 6.20 8.08
CA THR A 111 -12.13 7.12 8.69
C THR A 111 -12.45 8.53 8.21
N THR A 112 -12.13 9.55 9.00
CA THR A 112 -12.34 10.96 8.61
C THR A 112 -11.06 11.77 8.66
N SER A 113 -10.10 11.36 9.50
CA SER A 113 -8.81 12.01 9.62
C SER A 113 -7.89 11.64 8.44
N ARG A 114 -7.33 12.66 7.78
CA ARG A 114 -6.23 12.48 6.82
C ARG A 114 -4.99 11.88 7.49
N ASP A 115 -4.78 12.21 8.76
CA ASP A 115 -3.59 11.78 9.49
C ASP A 115 -3.66 10.32 9.97
N ASP A 116 -4.72 9.59 9.62
CA ASP A 116 -4.88 8.20 9.96
C ASP A 116 -3.78 7.32 9.34
N ASP A 117 -3.14 6.51 10.17
CA ASP A 117 -1.99 5.68 9.79
C ASP A 117 -2.36 4.62 8.74
N LEU A 118 -3.59 4.11 8.76
CA LEU A 118 -4.06 3.12 7.79
C LEU A 118 -4.28 3.76 6.41
N ARG A 119 -4.80 5.00 6.35
CA ARG A 119 -4.84 5.77 5.10
C ARG A 119 -3.44 6.01 4.55
N LYS A 120 -2.51 6.47 5.40
CA LYS A 120 -1.12 6.73 5.01
C LYS A 120 -0.45 5.50 4.43
N LEU A 121 -0.61 4.34 5.07
CA LEU A 121 -0.06 3.08 4.57
C LEU A 121 -0.56 2.75 3.16
N LEU A 122 -1.86 2.86 2.91
CA LEU A 122 -2.46 2.56 1.60
C LEU A 122 -2.02 3.56 0.52
N LEU A 123 -1.94 4.85 0.87
CA LEU A 123 -1.45 5.89 -0.04
C LEU A 123 0.01 5.63 -0.45
N GLN A 124 0.87 5.38 0.54
CA GLN A 124 2.28 5.09 0.30
C GLN A 124 2.45 3.84 -0.56
N PHE A 125 1.67 2.79 -0.30
CA PHE A 125 1.67 1.61 -1.15
C PHE A 125 1.29 1.93 -2.60
N CYS A 126 0.21 2.69 -2.84
CA CYS A 126 -0.20 3.05 -4.20
C CYS A 126 0.85 3.90 -4.93
N LEU A 127 1.52 4.80 -4.22
CA LEU A 127 2.57 5.66 -4.78
C LEU A 127 3.82 4.89 -5.20
N THR A 128 4.00 3.64 -4.74
CA THR A 128 5.17 2.84 -5.08
C THR A 128 5.19 2.37 -6.52
N ASP A 129 4.01 2.21 -7.12
CA ASP A 129 3.87 1.75 -8.50
C ASP A 129 2.61 2.33 -9.14
N MET A 130 2.64 3.64 -9.39
CA MET A 130 1.52 4.35 -10.01
C MET A 130 1.23 3.84 -11.43
N GLU A 131 2.22 3.32 -12.15
CA GLU A 131 2.01 2.74 -13.48
C GLU A 131 1.14 1.48 -13.38
N TRP A 132 1.49 0.56 -12.47
CA TRP A 132 0.70 -0.63 -12.21
C TRP A 132 -0.70 -0.29 -11.70
N MET A 133 -0.81 0.65 -10.76
CA MET A 133 -2.09 1.12 -10.22
C MET A 133 -3.01 1.71 -11.31
N MET A 134 -2.46 2.49 -12.23
CA MET A 134 -3.22 3.17 -13.29
C MET A 134 -3.51 2.29 -14.51
N ARG A 135 -2.82 1.15 -14.65
CA ARG A 135 -3.04 0.19 -15.74
C ARG A 135 -4.39 -0.52 -15.62
N ASP A 136 -4.90 -0.66 -14.40
CA ASP A 136 -6.14 -1.36 -14.13
C ASP A 136 -7.33 -0.40 -14.12
N LYS A 137 -8.41 -0.84 -14.76
CA LYS A 137 -9.70 -0.14 -14.77
C LYS A 137 -10.37 -0.17 -13.41
N ASP A 138 -9.94 -1.04 -12.51
CA ASP A 138 -10.51 -1.19 -11.17
C ASP A 138 -10.16 -0.02 -10.23
N LEU A 139 -9.15 0.80 -10.56
CA LEU A 139 -8.82 2.00 -9.79
C LEU A 139 -9.73 3.20 -10.10
N GLU A 140 -10.21 3.31 -11.35
CA GLU A 140 -11.07 4.43 -11.78
C GLU A 140 -12.36 4.53 -10.94
N PRO A 141 -13.11 3.44 -10.68
CA PRO A 141 -14.25 3.46 -9.76
C PRO A 141 -13.88 3.89 -8.33
N VAL A 142 -12.66 3.61 -7.86
CA VAL A 142 -12.20 4.05 -6.54
C VAL A 142 -12.00 5.56 -6.51
N LEU A 143 -11.38 6.12 -7.55
CA LEU A 143 -11.15 7.57 -7.66
C LEU A 143 -12.48 8.34 -7.74
N GLU A 144 -13.46 7.80 -8.45
CA GLU A 144 -14.81 8.38 -8.55
C GLU A 144 -15.58 8.28 -7.22
N SER A 145 -15.54 7.11 -6.57
CA SER A 145 -16.29 6.87 -5.32
C SER A 145 -15.64 7.50 -4.09
N VAL A 146 -14.32 7.75 -4.13
CA VAL A 146 -13.54 8.27 -3.01
C VAL A 146 -12.67 9.46 -3.45
N PRO A 147 -13.25 10.65 -3.68
CA PRO A 147 -12.48 11.82 -4.10
C PRO A 147 -11.38 12.22 -3.09
N GLY A 148 -11.62 11.95 -1.81
CA GLY A 148 -10.63 12.19 -0.74
C GLY A 148 -9.33 11.40 -0.94
N PHE A 149 -9.42 10.19 -1.50
CA PHE A 149 -8.24 9.38 -1.80
C PHE A 149 -7.39 10.03 -2.89
N ALA A 150 -8.00 10.51 -3.97
CA ALA A 150 -7.29 11.21 -5.04
C ALA A 150 -6.59 12.48 -4.50
N ILE A 151 -7.29 13.27 -3.68
CA ILE A 151 -6.73 14.48 -3.06
C ILE A 151 -5.53 14.14 -2.17
N ASP A 152 -5.66 13.11 -1.33
CA ASP A 152 -4.59 12.71 -0.43
C ASP A 152 -3.39 12.14 -1.21
N LEU A 153 -3.62 11.40 -2.29
CA LEU A 153 -2.58 10.90 -3.19
C LEU A 153 -1.74 12.03 -3.80
N PHE A 154 -2.40 13.06 -4.34
CA PHE A 154 -1.71 14.23 -4.89
C PHE A 154 -0.89 14.99 -3.85
N ARG A 155 -1.34 15.01 -2.59
CA ARG A 155 -0.66 15.70 -1.49
C ARG A 155 0.52 14.92 -0.93
N GLU A 156 0.50 13.60 -1.01
CA GLU A 156 1.61 12.77 -0.54
C GLU A 156 2.80 12.75 -1.51
N ILE A 157 2.62 13.17 -2.76
CA ILE A 157 3.73 13.32 -3.70
C ILE A 157 4.57 14.54 -3.27
N PRO A 158 5.85 14.35 -2.89
CA PRO A 158 6.68 15.44 -2.38
C PRO A 158 6.90 16.58 -3.39
N HIS A 159 6.99 17.83 -2.91
CA HIS A 159 7.14 19.02 -3.77
C HIS A 159 8.49 19.09 -4.52
N ASP A 160 9.54 18.51 -3.96
CA ASP A 160 10.83 18.27 -4.60
C ASP A 160 10.71 17.32 -5.79
N TYR A 161 9.92 16.25 -5.70
CA TYR A 161 9.67 15.35 -6.83
C TYR A 161 9.06 16.10 -8.02
N TRP A 162 8.05 16.96 -7.79
CA TRP A 162 7.46 17.79 -8.85
C TRP A 162 8.46 18.77 -9.47
N ARG A 163 9.41 19.29 -8.67
CA ARG A 163 10.47 20.17 -9.18
C ARG A 163 11.46 19.41 -10.04
N GLU A 164 11.88 18.23 -9.62
CA GLU A 164 12.78 17.38 -10.41
C GLU A 164 12.18 16.98 -11.76
N LEU A 165 10.88 16.66 -11.79
CA LEU A 165 10.14 16.39 -13.02
C LEU A 165 10.12 17.59 -13.97
N ARG A 166 9.85 18.79 -13.43
CA ARG A 166 9.84 20.03 -14.21
C ARG A 166 11.23 20.40 -14.74
N ASP A 167 12.25 20.20 -13.91
CA ASP A 167 13.61 20.64 -14.18
C ASP A 167 14.41 19.61 -15.01
N GLY A 168 13.73 18.54 -15.46
CA GLY A 168 14.28 17.53 -16.38
C GLY A 168 15.32 16.63 -15.72
N GLY A 169 15.02 16.13 -14.51
CA GLY A 169 15.89 15.44 -13.55
C GLY A 169 17.06 14.61 -14.10
N PRO A 170 18.13 14.43 -13.32
CA PRO A 170 19.42 13.94 -13.81
C PRO A 170 19.26 12.63 -14.57
N ALA A 171 19.75 12.65 -15.82
CA ALA A 171 19.73 11.52 -16.77
C ALA A 171 20.23 10.23 -16.10
#